data_AF-A0A5R2N1I6-F1
#
_entry.id   AF-A0A5R2N1I6-F1
#
_cell.length_a   1.000
_cell.length_b   1.000
_cell.length_c   1.000
_cell.angle_alpha   90.00
_cell.angle_beta   90.00
_cell.angle_gamma   90.00
#
_symmetry.space_group_name_H-M   'P 1'
#
loop_
_entity.id
_entity.type
_entity.pdbx_description
1 polymer ?
#
loop_
_entity_poly.entity_id
_entity_poly.type
_entity_poly.pdbx_seq_one_letter_code
_entity_poly.pdbx_strand_id
1 'polypeptide(L)'
;MSSVSSLARIALSLGLPAGLLDRGPSLRGTKFLVKAALRAHFGVGGRPFQMVNVGACDGALFDDVTPWLHRIPRARAVLVEPIPYNQKRLRANYPDTDRFIIEPVAVTETKGTITVRTFDAAALEAG
;
A
#
# COMPACT_ATOMS: atom_id res chain seq x y z
N MET A 1 -1.01 -4.64 13.95
CA MET A 1 0.38 -4.89 14.38
C MET A 1 0.71 -4.05 15.60
N SER A 2 1.46 -4.58 16.58
CA SER A 2 1.92 -3.78 17.73
C SER A 2 3.03 -2.80 17.33
N SER A 3 3.13 -1.64 17.99
CA SER A 3 4.18 -0.64 17.75
C SER A 3 5.59 -1.23 17.89
N VAL A 4 5.78 -2.19 18.80
CA VAL A 4 7.05 -2.90 19.01
C VAL A 4 7.45 -3.73 17.80
N SER A 5 6.51 -4.52 17.24
CA SER A 5 6.78 -5.33 16.04
C SER A 5 7.13 -4.48 14.81
N SER A 6 6.50 -3.30 14.68
CA SER A 6 6.80 -2.36 13.60
C SER A 6 8.20 -1.77 13.73
N LEU A 7 8.61 -1.35 14.93
CA LEU A 7 9.96 -0.84 15.20
C LEU A 7 11.04 -1.89 14.93
N ALA A 8 10.83 -3.13 15.38
CA ALA A 8 11.75 -4.23 15.12
C ALA A 8 11.92 -4.49 13.61
N ARG A 9 10.81 -4.51 12.85
CA ARG A 9 10.83 -4.67 11.38
C ARG A 9 11.61 -3.54 10.70
N ILE A 10 11.43 -2.30 11.15
CA ILE A 10 12.15 -1.13 10.64
C ILE A 10 13.66 -1.26 10.93
N ALA A 11 14.03 -1.50 12.18
CA ALA A 11 15.43 -1.63 12.59
C ALA A 11 16.14 -2.75 11.80
N LEU A 12 15.51 -3.92 11.68
CA LEU A 12 16.02 -5.04 10.91
C LEU A 12 16.18 -4.67 9.42
N SER A 13 15.18 -4.03 8.82
CA SER A 13 15.23 -3.64 7.40
C SER A 13 16.38 -2.66 7.10
N LEU A 14 16.69 -1.76 8.03
CA LEU A 14 17.78 -0.79 7.88
C LEU A 14 19.15 -1.45 8.08
N GLY A 15 19.27 -2.32 9.10
CA GLY A 15 20.53 -2.96 9.49
C GLY A 15 21.00 -4.10 8.58
N LEU A 16 20.09 -4.77 7.86
CA LEU A 16 20.48 -5.89 6.99
C LEU A 16 21.16 -5.42 5.68
N PRO A 17 22.22 -6.13 5.23
CA PRO A 17 22.85 -5.90 3.94
C PRO A 17 21.91 -6.27 2.78
N ALA A 18 22.13 -5.67 1.60
CA ALA A 18 21.26 -5.84 0.43
C ALA A 18 21.06 -7.31 0.04
N GLY A 19 22.12 -8.12 0.03
CA GLY A 19 22.04 -9.53 -0.34
C GLY A 19 21.18 -10.40 0.60
N LEU A 20 20.97 -9.99 1.85
CA LEU A 20 20.03 -10.67 2.76
C LEU A 20 18.60 -10.14 2.57
N LEU A 21 18.43 -8.85 2.26
CA LEU A 21 17.13 -8.24 1.96
C LEU A 21 16.52 -8.76 0.66
N ASP A 22 17.34 -9.16 -0.30
CA ASP A 22 16.88 -9.75 -1.56
C ASP A 22 16.16 -11.09 -1.35
N ARG A 23 16.40 -11.75 -0.22
CA ARG A 23 15.68 -12.97 0.20
C ARG A 23 14.39 -12.69 0.98
N GLY A 24 14.10 -11.42 1.28
CA GLY A 24 12.94 -10.98 2.05
C GLY A 24 12.26 -9.75 1.41
N PRO A 25 11.41 -9.94 0.38
CA PRO A 25 10.76 -8.84 -0.34
C PRO A 25 10.04 -7.86 0.59
N SER A 26 9.41 -8.36 1.65
CA SER A 26 8.70 -7.56 2.66
C SER A 26 9.62 -6.64 3.47
N LEU A 27 10.85 -7.08 3.80
CA LEU A 27 11.86 -6.26 4.48
C LEU A 27 12.52 -5.26 3.52
N ARG A 28 12.76 -5.66 2.27
CA ARG A 28 13.26 -4.75 1.22
C ARG A 28 12.28 -3.61 0.97
N GLY A 29 10.99 -3.91 0.84
CA GLY A 29 9.93 -2.92 0.72
C GLY A 29 9.87 -1.99 1.95
N THR A 30 9.98 -2.56 3.16
CA THR A 30 10.04 -1.76 4.40
C THR A 30 11.21 -0.77 4.36
N LYS A 31 12.43 -1.22 4.01
CA LYS A 31 13.60 -0.34 3.92
C LYS A 31 13.38 0.81 2.93
N PHE A 32 12.78 0.51 1.78
CA PHE A 32 12.45 1.51 0.77
C PHE A 32 11.47 2.58 1.31
N LEU A 33 10.37 2.15 1.94
CA LEU A 33 9.35 3.05 2.50
C LEU A 33 9.88 3.86 3.68
N VAL A 34 10.73 3.26 4.54
CA VAL A 34 11.43 4.00 5.61
C VAL A 34 12.29 5.11 5.03
N LYS A 35 13.09 4.82 3.99
CA LYS A 35 13.92 5.85 3.33
C LYS A 35 13.06 6.95 2.69
N ALA A 36 11.93 6.60 2.07
CA ALA A 36 11.00 7.58 1.53
C ALA A 36 10.40 8.47 2.63
N ALA A 37 10.02 7.88 3.76
CA ALA A 37 9.53 8.63 4.92
C ALA A 37 10.59 9.58 5.45
N LEU A 38 11.82 9.12 5.68
CA LEU A 38 12.91 9.97 6.16
C LEU A 38 13.16 11.14 5.20
N ARG A 39 13.26 10.88 3.89
CA ARG A 39 13.44 11.94 2.89
C ARG A 39 12.32 12.98 2.91
N ALA A 40 11.08 12.53 3.00
CA ALA A 40 9.91 13.42 3.04
C ALA A 40 9.87 14.29 4.31
N HIS A 41 10.29 13.76 5.46
CA HIS A 41 10.31 14.51 6.72
C HIS A 41 11.49 15.48 6.83
N PHE A 42 12.68 15.08 6.34
CA PHE A 42 13.90 15.89 6.43
C PHE A 42 14.10 16.84 5.23
N GLY A 43 13.09 16.96 4.35
CA GLY A 43 13.12 17.90 3.22
C GLY A 43 14.19 17.60 2.16
N VAL A 44 14.76 16.39 2.16
CA VAL A 44 15.82 15.99 1.22
C VAL A 44 15.18 15.55 -0.09
N GLY A 45 14.80 16.52 -0.93
CA GLY A 45 14.28 16.31 -2.29
C GLY A 45 12.88 16.91 -2.52
N GLY A 46 12.72 17.61 -3.65
CA GLY A 46 11.55 18.46 -3.93
C GLY A 46 10.26 17.76 -4.36
N ARG A 47 10.27 16.45 -4.65
CA ARG A 47 9.08 15.73 -5.12
C ARG A 47 8.45 14.86 -4.03
N PRO A 48 7.12 14.91 -3.82
CA PRO A 48 6.43 14.00 -2.91
C PRO A 48 6.61 12.53 -3.32
N PHE A 49 6.50 11.63 -2.35
CA PHE A 49 6.40 10.19 -2.64
C PHE A 49 5.14 9.90 -3.47
N GLN A 50 5.29 9.14 -4.55
CA GLN A 50 4.20 8.78 -5.46
C GLN A 50 4.21 7.27 -5.70
N MET A 51 3.02 6.67 -5.74
CA MET A 51 2.86 5.22 -5.91
C MET A 51 1.58 4.88 -6.67
N VAL A 52 1.60 3.74 -7.36
CA VAL A 52 0.39 3.05 -7.83
C VAL A 52 0.30 1.75 -7.07
N ASN A 53 -0.76 1.55 -6.28
CA ASN A 53 -1.04 0.31 -5.57
C ASN A 53 -2.04 -0.51 -6.39
N VAL A 54 -1.58 -1.58 -7.04
CA VAL A 54 -2.44 -2.46 -7.84
C VAL A 54 -2.93 -3.61 -6.99
N GLY A 55 -4.25 -3.79 -6.91
CA GLY A 55 -4.86 -4.75 -6.00
C GLY A 55 -4.87 -4.21 -4.57
N ALA A 56 -5.33 -2.97 -4.40
CA ALA A 56 -5.34 -2.28 -3.12
C ALA A 56 -6.30 -2.91 -2.09
N CYS A 57 -7.18 -3.83 -2.50
CA CYS A 57 -8.14 -4.51 -1.63
C CYS A 57 -8.94 -3.48 -0.82
N ASP A 58 -9.10 -3.68 0.48
CA ASP A 58 -9.71 -2.72 1.39
C ASP A 58 -8.70 -1.72 1.99
N GLY A 59 -7.41 -1.82 1.66
CA GLY A 59 -6.37 -0.96 2.24
C GLY A 59 -6.01 -1.31 3.68
N ALA A 60 -6.41 -2.47 4.20
CA ALA A 60 -6.07 -2.91 5.55
C ALA A 60 -5.65 -4.39 5.57
N LEU A 61 -6.48 -5.26 5.01
CA LEU A 61 -6.18 -6.67 4.85
C LEU A 61 -5.13 -6.86 3.77
N PHE A 62 -4.03 -7.50 4.15
CA PHE A 62 -2.90 -7.80 3.26
C PHE A 62 -2.23 -6.56 2.62
N ASP A 63 -2.52 -5.36 3.14
CA ASP A 63 -1.91 -4.10 2.69
C ASP A 63 -0.80 -3.64 3.65
N ASP A 64 0.44 -3.92 3.24
CA ASP A 64 1.65 -3.51 3.96
C ASP A 64 2.00 -2.02 3.74
N VAL A 65 1.37 -1.32 2.78
CA VAL A 65 1.73 0.04 2.34
C VAL A 65 0.82 1.12 2.92
N THR A 66 -0.43 0.83 3.28
CA THR A 66 -1.35 1.80 3.90
C THR A 66 -0.76 2.55 5.09
N PRO A 67 -0.13 1.89 6.08
CA PRO A 67 0.44 2.61 7.22
C PRO A 67 1.55 3.58 6.81
N TRP A 68 2.25 3.31 5.71
CA TRP A 68 3.30 4.17 5.18
C TRP A 68 2.74 5.35 4.39
N LEU A 69 1.72 5.14 3.56
CA LEU A 69 1.08 6.23 2.82
C LEU A 69 0.52 7.31 3.74
N HIS A 70 -0.08 6.90 4.87
CA HIS A 70 -0.53 7.83 5.91
C HIS A 70 0.62 8.53 6.63
N ARG A 71 1.72 7.81 6.91
CA ARG A 71 2.90 8.33 7.62
C ARG A 71 3.78 9.26 6.78
N ILE A 72 3.89 9.05 5.47
CA ILE A 72 4.78 9.83 4.60
C ILE A 72 4.08 11.16 4.24
N PRO A 73 4.63 12.32 4.65
CA PRO A 73 4.01 13.61 4.39
C PRO A 73 3.85 13.87 2.89
N ARG A 74 2.68 14.39 2.52
CA ARG A 74 2.31 14.71 1.12
C ARG A 74 2.38 13.53 0.15
N ALA A 75 2.50 12.29 0.63
CA ALA A 75 2.46 11.12 -0.24
C ALA A 75 1.18 11.13 -1.07
N ARG A 76 1.30 10.77 -2.35
CA ARG A 76 0.17 10.60 -3.25
C ARG A 76 0.13 9.18 -3.80
N ALA A 77 -1.04 8.60 -3.92
CA ALA A 77 -1.17 7.29 -4.53
C ALA A 77 -2.42 7.16 -5.40
N VAL A 78 -2.30 6.34 -6.45
CA VAL A 78 -3.45 5.77 -7.15
C VAL A 78 -3.64 4.36 -6.63
N LEU A 79 -4.81 4.07 -6.08
CA LEU A 79 -5.19 2.80 -5.49
C LEU A 79 -6.16 2.10 -6.46
N VAL A 80 -5.74 0.99 -7.05
CA VAL A 80 -6.50 0.29 -8.08
C VAL A 80 -7.19 -0.92 -7.46
N GLU A 81 -8.52 -0.93 -7.50
CA GLU A 81 -9.34 -2.00 -6.93
C GLU A 81 -10.65 -2.19 -7.72
N PRO A 82 -10.78 -3.27 -8.51
CA PRO A 82 -11.97 -3.49 -9.34
C PRO A 82 -13.20 -3.99 -8.58
N ILE A 83 -13.04 -4.59 -7.38
CA ILE A 83 -14.15 -5.23 -6.66
C ILE A 83 -14.94 -4.18 -5.87
N PRO A 84 -16.23 -3.94 -6.19
CA PRO A 84 -17.03 -2.88 -5.55
C PRO A 84 -17.11 -2.99 -4.02
N TYR A 85 -17.14 -4.22 -3.52
CA TYR A 85 -17.16 -4.51 -2.09
C TYR A 85 -15.92 -3.95 -1.36
N ASN A 86 -14.73 -4.24 -1.89
CA ASN A 86 -13.46 -3.76 -1.36
C ASN A 86 -13.33 -2.24 -1.50
N GLN A 87 -13.78 -1.67 -2.62
CA GLN A 87 -13.72 -0.22 -2.84
C GLN A 87 -14.43 0.58 -1.75
N LYS A 88 -15.58 0.10 -1.26
CA LYS A 88 -16.30 0.79 -0.18
C LYS A 88 -15.43 0.91 1.08
N ARG A 89 -14.75 -0.18 1.45
CA ARG A 89 -13.85 -0.22 2.62
C ARG A 89 -12.56 0.56 2.36
N LEU A 90 -12.01 0.45 1.16
CA LEU A 90 -10.84 1.19 0.73
C LEU A 90 -11.04 2.70 0.85
N ARG A 91 -12.20 3.21 0.40
CA ARG A 91 -12.58 4.63 0.56
C ARG A 91 -12.68 5.04 2.03
N ALA A 92 -13.14 4.16 2.90
CA ALA A 92 -13.17 4.44 4.34
C ALA A 92 -11.76 4.51 4.95
N ASN A 93 -10.83 3.67 4.47
CA ASN A 93 -9.44 3.63 4.95
C ASN A 93 -8.54 4.73 4.33
N TYR A 94 -9.00 5.38 3.27
CA TYR A 94 -8.32 6.50 2.59
C TYR A 94 -9.28 7.68 2.36
N PRO A 95 -9.66 8.42 3.42
CA PRO A 95 -10.60 9.54 3.30
C PRO A 95 -10.01 10.80 2.63
N ASP A 96 -8.68 10.90 2.55
CA ASP A 96 -7.96 12.04 1.96
C ASP A 96 -7.88 11.92 0.43
N THR A 97 -8.91 12.42 -0.26
CA THR A 97 -9.06 12.31 -1.72
C THR A 97 -8.08 13.18 -2.51
N ASP A 98 -7.46 14.17 -1.88
CA ASP A 98 -6.44 15.02 -2.53
C ASP A 98 -5.10 14.29 -2.70
N ARG A 99 -4.85 13.32 -1.80
CA ARG A 99 -3.65 12.48 -1.82
C ARG A 99 -3.89 11.12 -2.44
N PHE A 100 -5.08 10.55 -2.26
CA PHE A 100 -5.34 9.16 -2.62
C PHE A 100 -6.51 9.07 -3.59
N ILE A 101 -6.20 8.71 -4.83
CA ILE A 101 -7.17 8.50 -5.89
C ILE A 101 -7.48 7.00 -5.95
N ILE A 102 -8.76 6.64 -5.93
CA ILE A 102 -9.20 5.24 -6.01
C ILE A 102 -9.81 5.00 -7.38
N GLU A 103 -9.20 4.08 -8.14
CA GLU A 103 -9.59 3.71 -9.49
C GLU A 103 -10.29 2.35 -9.52
N PRO A 104 -11.57 2.30 -9.94
CA PRO A 104 -12.39 1.09 -9.92
C PRO A 104 -12.13 0.18 -11.14
N VAL A 105 -10.86 -0.13 -11.41
CA VAL A 105 -10.44 -0.82 -12.64
C VAL A 105 -9.56 -2.03 -12.33
N ALA A 106 -9.49 -2.97 -13.27
CA ALA A 106 -8.47 -4.02 -13.30
C ALA A 106 -7.34 -3.60 -14.24
N VAL A 107 -6.10 -3.99 -13.94
CA VAL A 107 -4.95 -3.75 -14.81
C VAL A 107 -4.77 -4.97 -15.72
N THR A 108 -4.83 -4.73 -17.04
CA THR A 108 -4.73 -5.74 -18.09
C THR A 108 -3.85 -5.24 -19.23
N GLU A 109 -3.37 -6.14 -20.09
CA GLU A 109 -2.55 -5.77 -21.26
C GLU A 109 -3.34 -4.96 -22.30
N THR A 110 -4.62 -5.28 -22.47
CA THR A 110 -5.51 -4.62 -23.42
C THR A 110 -6.67 -3.94 -22.70
N LYS A 111 -7.16 -2.84 -23.26
CA LYS A 111 -8.35 -2.14 -22.78
C LYS A 111 -9.61 -2.96 -23.12
N GLY A 112 -10.51 -3.10 -22.17
CA GLY A 112 -11.81 -3.74 -22.38
C GLY A 112 -12.56 -3.99 -21.09
N THR A 113 -13.62 -4.79 -21.19
CA THR A 113 -14.35 -5.31 -20.04
C THR A 113 -13.99 -6.77 -19.85
N ILE A 114 -13.70 -7.17 -18.61
CA ILE A 114 -13.45 -8.56 -18.23
C ILE A 114 -14.38 -8.97 -17.10
N THR A 115 -14.74 -10.25 -17.05
CA THR A 115 -15.48 -10.82 -15.92
C THR A 115 -14.50 -11.26 -14.85
N VAL A 116 -14.56 -10.64 -13.67
CA VAL A 116 -13.77 -11.06 -12.50
C VAL A 116 -14.62 -12.00 -11.65
N ARG A 117 -14.10 -13.19 -11.37
CA ARG A 117 -14.72 -14.11 -10.40
C ARG A 117 -14.27 -13.70 -9.00
N THR A 118 -15.25 -13.47 -8.12
CA THR A 118 -15.02 -13.09 -6.72
C THR A 118 -15.87 -13.99 -5.82
N PHE A 119 -15.55 -14.01 -4.53
CA PHE A 119 -16.39 -14.64 -3.52
C PHE A 119 -17.60 -13.78 -3.19
N ASP A 120 -18.65 -14.42 -2.72
CA ASP A 120 -19.80 -13.74 -2.14
C ASP A 120 -19.35 -12.90 -0.93
N ALA A 121 -19.88 -11.69 -0.81
CA ALA A 121 -19.46 -10.77 0.26
C ALA A 121 -19.82 -11.31 1.66
N ALA A 122 -20.95 -12.00 1.81
CA ALA A 122 -21.33 -12.60 3.09
C ALA A 122 -20.42 -13.77 3.45
N ALA A 123 -19.95 -14.53 2.45
CA ALA A 123 -18.96 -15.59 2.66
C ALA A 123 -17.61 -15.02 3.16
N LEU A 124 -17.17 -13.88 2.60
CA LEU A 124 -15.93 -13.21 3.04
C LEU A 124 -16.00 -12.71 4.48
N GLU A 125 -17.18 -12.28 4.94
CA GLU A 125 -17.37 -11.80 6.31
C GLU A 125 -17.54 -12.91 7.35
N ALA A 126 -17.91 -14.12 6.93
CA ALA A 126 -18.15 -15.24 7.82
C ALA A 126 -16.87 -15.97 8.28
N GLY A 127 -15.74 -15.77 7.58
CA GLY A 127 -14.45 -16.41 7.86
C GLY A 127 -14.33 -17.80 7.24
#